data_AF-A0A3C1LCV9-F1
#
_entry.id   AF-A0A3C1LCV9-F1
#
_cell.length_a   1.000
_cell.length_b   1.000
_cell.length_c   1.000
_cell.angle_alpha   90.00
_cell.angle_beta   90.00
_cell.angle_gamma   90.00
#
_symmetry.space_group_name_H-M   'P 1'
#
loop_
_entity.id
_entity.type
_entity.pdbx_description
1 polymer ?
#
loop_
_entity_poly.entity_id
_entity_poly.type
_entity_poly.pdbx_seq_one_letter_code
_entity_poly.pdbx_strand_id
1 'polypeptide(L)'
;DRGVLRPFNKFNGGPEPAALDLSDSTASTLLGKIEYVHDNTINPAQNIHNGLRYKVYFESTMPMGKTSSIKGKTTYVFGFDARHYLKIYRNFIWATRASADFSFGTARMLYYLGGV
;
A
#
# COMPACT_ATOMS: atom_id res chain seq x y z
N ASP A 1 2.76 -9.96 10.26
CA ASP A 1 3.90 -9.86 11.17
C ASP A 1 3.43 -10.13 12.58
N ARG A 2 3.99 -11.11 13.31
CA ARG A 2 3.58 -11.46 14.68
C ARG A 2 4.73 -11.14 15.63
N GLY A 3 4.75 -9.95 16.20
CA GLY A 3 5.66 -9.61 17.30
C GLY A 3 5.13 -10.19 18.60
N VAL A 4 5.81 -11.18 19.18
CA VAL A 4 5.45 -11.73 20.50
C VAL A 4 6.25 -10.99 21.56
N LEU A 5 5.59 -10.08 22.28
CA LEU A 5 6.18 -9.43 23.45
C LEU A 5 6.10 -10.41 24.64
N ARG A 6 7.26 -10.80 25.19
CA ARG A 6 7.31 -11.67 26.37
C ARG A 6 7.25 -10.81 27.63
N PRO A 7 6.29 -11.03 28.53
CA PRO A 7 6.19 -10.28 29.78
C PRO A 7 7.35 -10.66 30.73
N PHE A 8 8.03 -9.65 31.28
CA PHE A 8 9.14 -9.81 32.22
C PHE A 8 8.82 -9.14 33.55
N ASN A 9 9.21 -9.78 34.65
CA ASN A 9 9.02 -9.23 35.98
C ASN A 9 10.03 -8.09 36.22
N LYS A 10 9.54 -6.88 36.51
CA LYS A 10 10.39 -5.69 36.72
C LYS A 10 11.32 -5.77 37.94
N PHE A 11 11.06 -6.67 38.88
CA PHE A 11 11.82 -6.80 40.13
C PHE A 11 12.88 -7.92 40.06
N ASN A 12 12.57 -9.05 39.41
CA ASN A 12 13.46 -10.22 39.37
C ASN A 12 14.06 -10.50 37.98
N GLY A 13 13.67 -9.76 36.93
CA GLY A 13 14.18 -9.93 35.56
C GLY A 13 13.81 -11.26 34.89
N GLY A 14 13.15 -12.17 35.61
CA GLY A 14 12.67 -13.45 35.09
C GLY A 14 11.35 -13.34 34.33
N PRO A 15 10.96 -14.41 33.60
CA PRO A 15 9.66 -14.50 32.95
C PRO A 15 8.53 -14.42 33.99
N GLU A 16 7.53 -13.57 33.75
CA GLU A 16 6.39 -13.37 34.65
C GLU A 16 5.32 -14.46 34.42
N PRO A 17 5.14 -15.44 35.32
CA PRO A 17 4.20 -16.54 35.10
C PRO A 17 2.74 -16.08 35.14
N ALA A 18 2.42 -15.03 35.91
CA ALA A 18 1.08 -14.48 36.00
C ALA A 18 0.62 -13.77 34.71
N ALA A 19 1.57 -13.41 33.84
CA ALA A 19 1.25 -12.76 32.59
C ALA A 19 0.72 -13.73 31.52
N LEU A 20 0.77 -15.04 31.76
CA LEU A 20 0.09 -16.04 30.93
C LEU A 20 -1.45 -15.97 31.07
N ASP A 21 -1.95 -15.42 32.18
CA ASP A 21 -3.37 -15.22 32.46
C ASP A 21 -3.93 -13.94 31.80
N LEU A 22 -3.05 -13.11 31.23
CA LEU A 22 -3.46 -11.93 30.47
C LEU A 22 -3.97 -12.34 29.09
N SER A 23 -5.13 -11.80 28.70
CA SER A 23 -5.70 -12.02 27.38
C SER A 23 -4.76 -11.49 26.29
N ASP A 24 -4.53 -12.29 25.24
CA ASP A 24 -3.63 -11.94 24.15
C ASP A 24 -4.13 -10.73 23.34
N SER A 25 -3.21 -9.82 23.04
CA SER A 25 -3.46 -8.62 22.25
C SER A 25 -3.41 -8.96 20.77
N THR A 26 -4.51 -9.48 20.23
CA THR A 26 -4.61 -9.80 18.80
C THR A 26 -5.09 -8.60 17.98
N ALA A 27 -4.33 -8.26 16.94
CA ALA A 27 -4.68 -7.24 15.97
C ALA A 27 -5.08 -7.90 14.64
N SER A 28 -6.35 -7.78 14.27
CA SER A 28 -6.89 -8.26 13.00
C SER A 28 -7.26 -7.07 12.12
N THR A 29 -6.88 -7.11 10.85
CA THR A 29 -7.15 -6.06 9.86
C THR A 29 -7.73 -6.68 8.61
N LEU A 30 -8.84 -6.13 8.14
CA LEU A 30 -9.46 -6.48 6.88
C LEU A 30 -8.92 -5.55 5.79
N LEU A 31 -8.47 -6.14 4.69
CA LEU A 31 -7.91 -5.44 3.53
C LEU A 31 -8.77 -5.78 2.30
N GLY A 32 -9.24 -4.75 1.61
CA GLY A 32 -9.94 -4.88 0.34
C GLY A 32 -9.26 -4.04 -0.73
N LYS A 33 -9.02 -4.59 -1.91
CA LYS A 33 -8.35 -3.89 -3.01
C LYS A 33 -9.06 -4.16 -4.34
N ILE A 34 -9.30 -3.10 -5.10
CA ILE A 34 -9.88 -3.14 -6.43
C ILE A 34 -8.90 -2.44 -7.37
N GLU A 35 -8.57 -3.09 -8.49
CA GLU A 35 -7.65 -2.55 -9.49
C GLU A 35 -8.27 -2.68 -10.88
N TYR A 36 -8.20 -1.60 -11.65
CA TYR A 36 -8.54 -1.60 -13.06
C TYR A 36 -7.30 -1.24 -13.87
N VAL A 37 -6.91 -2.12 -14.78
CA VAL A 37 -5.73 -1.97 -15.64
C VAL A 37 -6.17 -1.99 -17.08
N HIS A 38 -5.79 -0.95 -17.82
CA HIS A 38 -5.95 -0.88 -19.26
C HIS A 38 -4.58 -0.76 -19.92
N ASP A 39 -4.32 -1.64 -20.88
CA ASP A 39 -3.09 -1.64 -21.66
C ASP A 39 -3.41 -1.72 -23.15
N ASN A 40 -3.09 -0.65 -23.87
CA ASN A 40 -3.16 -0.56 -25.32
C ASN A 40 -1.78 -0.18 -25.90
N THR A 41 -0.70 -0.60 -25.24
CA THR A 41 0.66 -0.36 -25.73
C THR A 41 1.12 -1.44 -26.71
N ILE A 42 1.67 -1.01 -27.84
CA ILE A 42 2.29 -1.85 -28.87
C ILE A 42 3.78 -1.55 -28.88
N ASN A 43 4.60 -2.59 -29.11
CA ASN A 43 6.06 -2.50 -29.17
C ASN A 43 6.55 -2.66 -30.62
N PRO A 44 6.54 -1.58 -31.44
CA PRO A 44 7.02 -1.65 -32.83
C PRO A 44 8.52 -1.92 -32.95
N ALA A 45 9.33 -1.58 -31.94
CA ALA A 45 10.76 -1.85 -31.89
C ALA A 45 11.24 -1.98 -30.44
N GLN A 46 12.45 -2.49 -30.24
CA GLN A 46 13.04 -2.63 -28.90
C GLN A 46 13.13 -1.26 -28.22
N ASN A 47 12.60 -1.15 -26.99
CA ASN A 47 12.55 0.08 -26.18
C ASN A 47 11.71 1.23 -26.78
N ILE A 48 10.88 0.95 -27.79
CA ILE A 48 9.98 1.92 -28.41
C ILE A 48 8.55 1.45 -28.23
N HIS A 49 7.83 2.12 -27.34
CA HIS A 49 6.42 1.85 -27.04
C HIS A 49 5.54 2.86 -27.78
N ASN A 50 4.33 2.45 -28.14
CA ASN A 50 3.29 3.33 -28.70
C ASN A 50 1.94 2.99 -28.08
N GLY A 51 1.21 3.98 -27.60
CA GLY A 51 -0.13 3.81 -27.04
C GLY A 51 -0.28 4.31 -25.61
N LEU A 52 -1.36 3.89 -24.97
CA LEU A 52 -1.76 4.31 -23.63
C LEU A 52 -1.80 3.11 -22.70
N ARG A 53 -1.21 3.26 -21.51
CA ARG A 53 -1.36 2.32 -20.39
C ARG A 53 -1.77 3.10 -19.16
N TYR A 54 -2.83 2.68 -18.49
CA TYR A 54 -3.20 3.28 -17.21
C TYR A 54 -3.71 2.23 -16.22
N LYS A 55 -3.54 2.55 -14.95
CA LYS A 55 -4.02 1.76 -13.82
C LYS A 55 -4.68 2.71 -12.84
N VAL A 56 -5.87 2.35 -12.40
CA VAL A 56 -6.56 3.00 -11.28
C VAL A 56 -6.79 1.94 -10.21
N TYR A 57 -6.51 2.28 -8.96
CA TYR A 57 -6.68 1.37 -7.85
C TYR A 57 -7.33 2.04 -6.65
N PHE A 58 -8.07 1.24 -5.90
CA PHE A 58 -8.71 1.63 -4.66
C PHE A 58 -8.46 0.53 -3.62
N GLU A 59 -7.98 0.94 -2.45
CA GLU A 59 -7.68 0.05 -1.33
C GLU A 59 -8.36 0.56 -0.06
N SER A 60 -8.91 -0.37 0.73
CA SER A 60 -9.58 -0.12 2.00
C SER A 60 -8.96 -1.01 3.07
N THR A 61 -8.49 -0.39 4.15
CA THR A 61 -7.89 -1.05 5.30
C THR A 61 -8.73 -0.76 6.54
N MET A 62 -9.37 -1.80 7.09
CA MET A 62 -10.27 -1.73 8.25
C MET A 62 -9.72 -2.55 9.42
N PRO A 63 -9.20 -1.93 10.49
CA PRO A 63 -8.79 -2.66 11.69
C PRO A 63 -10.02 -3.14 12.47
N MET A 64 -10.16 -4.46 12.63
CA MET A 64 -11.30 -5.11 13.30
C MET A 64 -11.03 -5.41 14.78
N GLY A 65 -9.77 -5.40 15.22
CA GLY A 65 -9.37 -5.68 16.61
C GLY A 65 -9.49 -4.47 17.55
N LYS A 66 -9.99 -4.70 18.78
CA LYS A 66 -10.06 -3.69 19.86
C LYS A 66 -8.67 -3.23 20.34
N THR A 67 -7.64 -4.06 20.15
CA THR A 67 -6.26 -3.81 20.59
C THR A 67 -5.35 -3.29 19.48
N SER A 68 -5.88 -3.05 18.27
CA SER A 68 -5.11 -2.44 17.19
C SER A 68 -4.76 -0.99 17.56
N SER A 69 -3.49 -0.59 17.46
CA SER A 69 -3.02 0.80 17.70
C SER A 69 -3.75 1.87 16.89
N ILE A 70 -4.46 1.44 15.84
CA ILE A 70 -5.22 2.27 14.92
C ILE A 70 -6.70 2.44 15.37
N LYS A 71 -7.17 1.80 16.46
CA LYS A 71 -8.46 2.03 17.16
C LYS A 71 -9.66 2.28 16.21
N GLY A 72 -9.93 1.36 15.29
CA GLY A 72 -11.07 1.45 14.36
C GLY A 72 -10.96 2.51 13.27
N LYS A 73 -9.79 3.16 13.12
CA LYS A 73 -9.55 4.15 12.07
C LYS A 73 -9.35 3.46 10.72
N THR A 74 -10.41 3.41 9.93
CA THR A 74 -10.34 2.93 8.55
C THR A 74 -9.52 3.88 7.69
N THR A 75 -8.69 3.31 6.83
CA THR A 75 -7.89 4.05 5.84
C THR A 75 -8.30 3.61 4.45
N TYR A 76 -8.53 4.59 3.58
CA TYR A 76 -8.79 4.40 2.17
C TYR A 76 -7.65 5.00 1.36
N VAL A 77 -7.21 4.29 0.34
CA VAL A 77 -6.21 4.74 -0.61
C VAL A 77 -6.82 4.67 -2.00
N PHE A 78 -6.75 5.78 -2.72
CA PHE A 78 -7.12 5.85 -4.12
C PHE A 78 -5.91 6.31 -4.90
N GLY A 79 -5.56 5.62 -5.98
CA GLY A 79 -4.40 6.00 -6.78
C GLY A 79 -4.61 5.76 -8.25
N PHE A 80 -3.89 6.55 -9.05
CA PHE A 80 -3.83 6.40 -10.49
C PHE A 80 -2.39 6.48 -10.99
N ASP A 81 -2.06 5.67 -11.98
CA ASP A 81 -0.79 5.70 -12.72
C ASP A 81 -1.10 5.57 -14.21
N ALA A 82 -0.69 6.56 -15.01
CA ALA A 82 -0.89 6.58 -16.45
C ALA A 82 0.44 6.84 -17.18
N ARG A 83 0.63 6.15 -18.30
CA ARG A 83 1.75 6.28 -19.22
C ARG A 83 1.21 6.45 -20.64
N HIS A 84 1.67 7.48 -21.33
CA HIS A 84 1.31 7.73 -22.73
C HIS A 84 2.56 7.84 -23.58
N TYR A 85 2.61 7.04 -24.64
CA TYR A 85 3.69 6.99 -25.61
C TYR A 85 3.16 7.42 -26.97
N LEU A 86 3.60 8.60 -27.44
CA LEU A 86 3.23 9.15 -28.73
C LEU A 86 4.41 9.05 -29.70
N LYS A 87 4.21 8.36 -30.82
CA LYS A 87 5.19 8.32 -31.90
C LYS A 87 5.14 9.60 -32.73
N ILE A 88 6.22 10.38 -32.70
CA ILE A 88 6.35 11.62 -33.48
C ILE A 88 6.93 11.33 -34.86
N TYR A 89 8.10 10.67 -34.93
CA TYR A 89 8.73 10.32 -36.21
C TYR A 89 9.59 9.06 -36.12
N ARG A 90 9.33 8.06 -36.96
CA ARG A 90 10.03 6.75 -36.98
C ARG A 90 10.17 6.12 -35.59
N ASN A 91 11.32 6.32 -34.96
CA ASN A 91 11.72 5.78 -33.65
C ASN A 91 11.77 6.85 -32.55
N PHE A 92 11.50 8.10 -32.89
CA PHE A 92 11.40 9.21 -31.95
C PHE A 92 10.00 9.21 -31.32
N ILE A 93 9.97 8.94 -30.01
CA ILE A 93 8.75 8.87 -29.20
C ILE A 93 8.77 9.91 -28.10
N TRP A 94 7.59 10.46 -27.82
CA TRP A 94 7.32 11.26 -26.65
C TRP A 94 6.69 10.37 -25.58
N ALA A 95 7.38 10.23 -24.46
CA ALA A 95 6.92 9.41 -23.34
C ALA A 95 6.57 10.31 -22.15
N THR A 96 5.35 10.20 -21.66
CA THR A 96 4.88 10.91 -20.46
C THR A 96 4.34 9.93 -19.45
N ARG A 97 4.60 10.23 -18.17
CA ARG A 97 4.05 9.49 -17.04
C ARG A 97 3.45 10.48 -16.05
N ALA A 98 2.27 10.13 -15.56
CA ALA A 98 1.61 10.83 -14.46
C ALA A 98 1.15 9.79 -13.45
N SER A 99 1.43 10.05 -12.17
CA SER A 99 0.96 9.22 -11.06
C SER A 99 0.48 10.12 -9.95
N ALA A 100 -0.66 9.82 -9.35
CA ALA A 100 -1.11 10.47 -8.14
C ALA A 100 -1.81 9.48 -7.23
N ASP A 101 -1.55 9.61 -5.94
CA ASP A 101 -2.14 8.78 -4.90
C ASP A 101 -2.73 9.69 -3.81
N PHE A 102 -3.91 9.33 -3.32
CA PHE A 102 -4.69 10.05 -2.34
C PHE A 102 -5.05 9.10 -1.19
N SER A 103 -4.71 9.49 0.03
CA SER A 103 -5.10 8.80 1.26
C SER A 103 -6.18 9.57 1.99
N PHE A 104 -7.25 8.87 2.35
CA PHE A 104 -8.35 9.37 3.15
C PHE A 104 -8.50 8.51 4.40
N GLY A 105 -8.61 9.12 5.57
CA GLY A 105 -8.78 8.39 6.83
C GLY A 105 -8.16 9.08 8.04
N THR A 106 -8.42 8.49 9.21
CA THR A 106 -7.97 8.99 10.51
C THR A 106 -6.54 8.55 10.86
N ALA A 107 -5.94 7.68 10.04
CA ALA A 107 -4.52 7.37 9.96
C ALA A 107 -4.06 7.63 8.51
N ARG A 108 -3.36 8.75 8.27
CA ARG A 108 -2.87 9.09 6.93
C ARG A 108 -1.65 8.22 6.59
N MET A 109 -1.63 7.61 5.42
CA MET A 109 -0.44 6.92 4.93
C MET A 109 0.63 7.94 4.51
N LEU A 110 1.88 7.67 4.86
CA LEU A 110 3.02 8.47 4.45
C LEU A 110 3.47 7.99 3.06
N TYR A 111 3.31 8.87 2.05
CA TYR A 111 3.77 8.61 0.70
C TYR A 111 5.15 9.22 0.51
N TYR A 112 6.11 8.38 0.16
CA TYR A 112 7.43 8.84 -0.26
C TYR A 112 7.41 9.05 -1.77
N LEU A 113 7.53 10.31 -2.19
CA LEU A 113 7.77 10.69 -3.57
C LEU A 113 9.28 10.96 -3.72
N GLY A 114 10.01 10.04 -4.34
CA GLY A 114 11.45 10.22 -4.60
C GLY A 114 12.21 8.90 -4.75
N GLY A 115 13.17 8.89 -5.67
CA GLY A 115 14.03 7.74 -6.00
C GLY A 115 14.17 7.58 -7.52
N VAL A 116 15.42 7.40 -7.99
CA VAL A 116 15.78 7.12 -9.40
C VAL A 116 16.06 5.63 -9.55
#